data_AF-A0A932F621-F1
#
_entry.id   AF-A0A932F621-F1
#
_cell.length_a   1.000
_cell.length_b   1.000
_cell.length_c   1.000
_cell.angle_alpha   90.00
_cell.angle_beta   90.00
_cell.angle_gamma   90.00
#
_symmetry.space_group_name_H-M   'P 1'
#
loop_
_entity.id
_entity.type
_entity.pdbx_description
1 polymer ?
#
loop_
_entity_poly.entity_id
_entity_poly.type
_entity_poly.pdbx_seq_one_letter_code
_entity_poly.pdbx_strand_id
1 'polypeptide(L)'
;MNRLPLLSCTTIALVMLTACGSIQHHERYSGHVIEANPDMVTQCKLIDTLSSSSGLTGFFAPKGVDNIKQNLLRQADAMGATHVVWNKANVGYDETSLSGKAYRCPTTDHP
;
A
#
# COMPACT_ATOMS: atom_id res chain seq x y z
N MET A 1 15.71 41.30 -62.98
CA MET A 1 14.69 40.25 -62.73
C MET A 1 15.25 39.36 -61.62
N ASN A 2 14.96 39.69 -60.34
CA ASN A 2 13.90 39.10 -59.49
C ASN A 2 14.31 37.71 -58.93
N ARG A 3 14.27 37.34 -57.64
CA ARG A 3 13.97 37.95 -56.32
C ARG A 3 14.56 37.04 -55.21
N LEU A 4 14.84 37.61 -54.04
CA LEU A 4 15.02 36.92 -52.75
C LEU A 4 13.64 36.56 -52.13
N PRO A 5 13.55 35.47 -51.34
CA PRO A 5 13.00 35.58 -49.98
C PRO A 5 13.84 34.76 -48.97
N LEU A 6 14.29 35.28 -47.82
CA LEU A 6 13.57 35.60 -46.57
C LEU A 6 12.83 34.40 -45.95
N LEU A 7 13.19 34.09 -44.69
CA LEU A 7 12.53 33.26 -43.66
C LEU A 7 12.82 31.75 -43.62
N SER A 8 13.61 31.34 -42.62
CA SER A 8 13.18 30.32 -41.64
C SER A 8 14.10 30.32 -40.41
N CYS A 9 13.72 31.15 -39.45
CA CYS A 9 14.20 31.13 -38.08
C CYS A 9 13.23 30.25 -37.29
N THR A 10 13.58 28.98 -37.04
CA THR A 10 12.77 28.08 -36.19
C THR A 10 13.65 27.05 -35.48
N THR A 11 14.08 27.43 -34.28
CA THR A 11 13.90 26.64 -33.05
C THR A 11 14.24 25.14 -33.09
N ILE A 12 15.49 24.77 -32.81
CA ILE A 12 15.83 23.46 -32.26
C ILE A 12 15.88 23.61 -30.74
N ALA A 13 14.70 23.61 -30.11
CA ALA A 13 14.54 23.50 -28.67
C ALA A 13 13.52 22.39 -28.43
N LEU A 14 13.99 21.16 -28.18
CA LEU A 14 13.21 19.98 -27.78
C LEU A 14 14.25 18.83 -27.67
N VAL A 15 14.46 18.05 -26.62
CA VAL A 15 13.66 17.69 -25.45
C VAL A 15 14.64 17.17 -24.38
N MET A 16 14.74 17.84 -23.23
CA MET A 16 15.27 17.20 -22.01
C MET A 16 14.10 16.52 -21.30
N LEU A 17 13.82 15.26 -21.67
CA LEU A 17 12.87 14.42 -20.93
C LEU A 17 13.56 13.98 -19.64
N THR A 18 13.46 14.81 -18.61
CA THR A 18 13.71 14.41 -17.22
C THR A 18 12.70 13.32 -16.85
N ALA A 19 13.12 12.07 -16.96
CA ALA A 19 12.44 10.95 -16.31
C ALA A 19 12.63 11.10 -14.80
N CYS A 20 11.82 11.95 -14.16
CA CYS A 20 11.50 11.77 -12.73
C CYS A 20 10.60 10.54 -12.62
N GLY A 21 11.19 9.36 -12.85
CA GLY A 21 10.63 8.13 -12.35
C GLY A 21 10.81 8.17 -10.84
N SER A 22 9.77 8.62 -10.12
CA SER A 22 9.65 8.37 -8.70
C SER A 22 9.69 6.85 -8.53
N ILE A 23 10.87 6.31 -8.22
CA ILE A 23 11.03 4.93 -7.79
C ILE A 23 10.12 4.80 -6.58
N GLN A 24 8.95 4.19 -6.76
CA GLN A 24 8.08 3.83 -5.66
C GLN A 24 8.79 2.72 -4.91
N HIS A 25 9.68 3.11 -4.00
CA HIS A 25 10.16 2.23 -2.96
C HIS A 25 8.91 1.72 -2.24
N HIS A 26 8.56 0.46 -2.46
CA HIS A 26 7.51 -0.20 -1.72
C HIS A 26 8.09 -0.47 -0.33
N GLU A 27 8.19 0.59 0.48
CA GLU A 27 8.68 0.50 1.85
C GLU A 27 7.74 -0.42 2.60
N ARG A 28 8.31 -1.50 3.16
CA ARG A 28 7.59 -2.35 4.07
C ARG A 28 7.14 -1.50 5.26
N TYR A 29 5.94 -1.76 5.71
CA TYR A 29 5.41 -1.18 6.93
C TYR A 29 6.37 -1.50 8.09
N SER A 30 6.78 -0.45 8.80
CA SER A 30 7.73 -0.51 9.92
C SER A 30 7.22 0.25 11.15
N GLY A 31 5.91 0.49 11.24
CA GLY A 31 5.29 1.17 12.37
C GLY A 31 5.02 0.23 13.55
N HIS A 32 4.20 0.71 14.50
CA HIS A 32 4.00 0.05 15.79
C HIS A 32 2.81 -0.92 15.83
N VAL A 33 2.05 -1.05 14.74
CA VAL A 33 0.92 -1.98 14.68
C VAL A 33 1.44 -3.40 14.57
N ILE A 34 1.07 -4.26 15.52
CA ILE A 34 1.45 -5.66 15.52
C ILE A 34 0.31 -6.57 15.06
N GLU A 35 0.65 -7.70 14.45
CA GLU A 35 -0.31 -8.77 14.18
C GLU A 35 -0.63 -9.49 15.49
N ALA A 36 -1.92 -9.65 15.78
CA ALA A 36 -2.42 -10.22 17.02
C ALA A 36 -3.33 -11.43 16.74
N ASN A 37 -3.44 -12.31 17.73
CA ASN A 37 -4.49 -13.31 17.78
C ASN A 37 -5.71 -12.76 18.55
N PRO A 38 -6.87 -13.44 18.52
CA PRO A 38 -8.06 -13.00 19.26
C PRO A 38 -7.85 -12.85 20.78
N ASP A 39 -6.97 -13.64 21.39
CA ASP A 39 -6.74 -13.64 22.83
C ASP A 39 -6.02 -12.35 23.29
N MET A 40 -5.09 -11.86 22.48
CA MET A 40 -4.33 -10.62 22.74
C MET A 40 -5.19 -9.35 22.71
N VAL A 41 -6.36 -9.40 22.07
CA VAL A 41 -7.23 -8.21 21.90
C VAL A 41 -8.46 -8.22 22.79
N THR A 42 -8.54 -9.16 23.74
CA THR A 42 -9.69 -9.31 24.65
C THR A 42 -10.02 -8.06 25.48
N GLN A 43 -9.00 -7.25 25.82
CA GLN A 43 -9.15 -6.00 26.55
C GLN A 43 -9.05 -4.75 25.65
N CYS A 44 -9.01 -4.94 24.33
CA CYS A 44 -8.76 -3.85 23.39
C CYS A 44 -10.05 -3.34 22.77
N LYS A 45 -10.07 -2.04 22.45
CA LYS A 45 -11.18 -1.42 21.74
C LYS A 45 -11.06 -1.67 20.25
N LEU A 46 -12.08 -2.26 19.64
CA LEU A 46 -12.21 -2.30 18.17
C LEU A 46 -12.35 -0.88 17.62
N ILE A 47 -11.49 -0.52 16.66
CA ILE A 47 -11.53 0.78 15.98
C ILE A 47 -12.28 0.63 14.66
N ASP A 48 -11.88 -0.34 13.83
CA ASP A 48 -12.44 -0.52 12.50
C ASP A 48 -12.21 -1.95 11.96
N THR A 49 -12.90 -2.28 10.88
CA THR A 49 -12.68 -3.48 10.07
C THR A 49 -11.91 -3.11 8.81
N LEU A 50 -10.81 -3.81 8.57
CA LEU A 50 -9.93 -3.62 7.43
C LEU A 50 -10.26 -4.65 6.34
N SER A 51 -10.22 -4.24 5.07
CA SER A 51 -10.34 -5.15 3.94
C SER A 51 -9.68 -4.56 2.71
N SER A 52 -8.97 -5.39 1.94
CA SER A 52 -8.41 -4.99 0.66
C SER A 52 -8.14 -6.23 -0.21
N SER A 53 -7.89 -5.99 -1.49
CA SER A 53 -7.63 -7.02 -2.50
C SER A 53 -6.41 -6.68 -3.34
N SER A 54 -5.87 -7.69 -4.01
CA SER A 54 -4.74 -7.60 -4.93
C SER A 54 -5.06 -8.31 -6.22
N GLY A 55 -4.59 -7.76 -7.33
CA GLY A 55 -4.62 -8.44 -8.64
C GLY A 55 -3.59 -9.55 -8.78
N LEU A 56 -2.72 -9.76 -7.78
CA LEU A 56 -1.79 -10.89 -7.75
C LEU A 56 -2.52 -12.14 -7.26
N THR A 57 -2.90 -13.02 -8.19
CA THR A 57 -3.68 -14.25 -7.92
C THR A 57 -2.89 -15.52 -8.24
N GLY A 58 -3.49 -16.69 -8.00
CA GLY A 58 -2.90 -17.99 -8.31
C GLY A 58 -1.54 -18.18 -7.65
N PHE A 59 -0.50 -18.44 -8.45
CA PHE A 59 0.88 -18.61 -7.97
C PHE A 59 1.43 -17.36 -7.24
N PHE A 60 0.95 -16.17 -7.60
CA PHE A 60 1.38 -14.91 -6.99
C PHE A 60 0.55 -14.49 -5.78
N ALA A 61 -0.49 -15.25 -5.42
CA ALA A 61 -1.39 -14.93 -4.32
C ALA A 61 -0.67 -14.67 -2.97
N PRO A 62 0.38 -15.43 -2.57
CA PRO A 62 1.12 -15.13 -1.33
C PRO A 62 1.71 -13.71 -1.34
N LYS A 63 2.28 -13.28 -2.48
CA LYS A 63 2.81 -11.92 -2.62
C LYS A 63 1.70 -10.88 -2.63
N GLY A 64 0.53 -11.21 -3.18
CA GLY A 64 -0.68 -10.40 -3.09
C GLY A 64 -1.13 -10.17 -1.64
N VAL A 65 -1.19 -11.24 -0.85
CA VAL A 65 -1.53 -11.18 0.59
C VAL A 65 -0.53 -10.32 1.35
N ASP A 66 0.78 -10.48 1.09
CA ASP A 66 1.80 -9.65 1.72
C ASP A 66 1.59 -8.16 1.41
N ASN A 67 1.37 -7.81 0.14
CA ASN A 67 1.15 -6.42 -0.26
C ASN A 67 -0.12 -5.84 0.39
N ILE A 68 -1.20 -6.62 0.46
CA ILE A 68 -2.44 -6.24 1.17
C ILE A 68 -2.14 -5.96 2.64
N LYS A 69 -1.43 -6.88 3.32
CA LYS A 69 -1.05 -6.71 4.73
C LYS A 69 -0.29 -5.41 4.96
N GLN A 70 0.75 -5.13 4.15
CA GLN A 70 1.53 -3.90 4.31
C GLN A 70 0.67 -2.63 4.17
N ASN A 71 -0.26 -2.63 3.22
CA ASN A 71 -1.17 -1.50 3.03
C ASN A 71 -2.15 -1.34 4.20
N LEU A 72 -2.76 -2.45 4.63
CA LEU A 72 -3.73 -2.44 5.72
C LEU A 72 -3.09 -2.12 7.07
N LEU A 73 -1.85 -2.54 7.33
CA LEU A 73 -1.10 -2.13 8.52
C LEU A 73 -0.85 -0.61 8.54
N ARG A 74 -0.48 -0.02 7.40
CA ARG A 74 -0.34 1.44 7.28
C ARG A 74 -1.66 2.16 7.54
N GLN A 75 -2.77 1.63 7.02
CA GLN A 75 -4.10 2.17 7.28
C GLN A 75 -4.46 2.06 8.77
N ALA A 76 -4.20 0.91 9.39
CA ALA A 76 -4.45 0.68 10.82
C ALA A 76 -3.67 1.68 11.67
N ASP A 77 -2.39 1.88 11.36
CA ASP A 77 -1.50 2.81 12.07
C ASP A 77 -1.96 4.26 11.93
N ALA A 78 -2.36 4.67 10.73
CA ALA A 78 -2.91 6.00 10.49
C ALA A 78 -4.20 6.28 11.29
N MET A 79 -4.94 5.23 11.67
CA MET A 79 -6.12 5.33 12.54
C MET A 79 -5.78 5.17 14.04
N GLY A 80 -4.48 5.05 14.36
CA GLY A 80 -3.94 4.83 15.69
C GLY A 80 -4.33 3.47 16.27
N ALA A 81 -4.44 2.45 15.43
CA ALA A 81 -4.46 1.08 15.90
C ALA A 81 -3.11 0.71 16.51
N THR A 82 -3.12 -0.35 17.29
CA THR A 82 -1.93 -0.96 17.91
C THR A 82 -1.83 -2.43 17.54
N HIS A 83 -2.97 -3.08 17.31
CA HIS A 83 -3.06 -4.49 17.02
C HIS A 83 -4.02 -4.72 15.86
N VAL A 84 -3.74 -5.70 15.02
CA VAL A 84 -4.65 -6.17 13.97
C VAL A 84 -4.79 -7.68 14.06
N VAL A 85 -6.04 -8.15 14.09
CA VAL A 85 -6.36 -9.58 13.99
C VAL A 85 -6.83 -9.87 12.57
N TRP A 86 -6.08 -10.68 11.85
CA TRP A 86 -6.39 -11.05 10.48
C TRP A 86 -7.40 -12.21 10.43
N ASN A 87 -8.32 -12.14 9.49
CA ASN A 87 -9.08 -13.30 9.06
C ASN A 87 -8.23 -14.17 8.14
N LYS A 88 -8.72 -15.38 7.81
CA LYS A 88 -8.11 -16.20 6.77
C LYS A 88 -8.14 -15.43 5.44
N ALA A 89 -6.99 -15.34 4.78
CA ALA A 89 -6.90 -14.77 3.43
C ALA A 89 -7.76 -15.58 2.45
N ASN A 90 -8.47 -14.89 1.56
CA ASN A 90 -9.08 -15.50 0.39
C ASN A 90 -8.05 -15.51 -0.73
N VAL A 91 -7.63 -16.69 -1.15
CA VAL A 91 -6.64 -16.88 -2.21
C VAL A 91 -7.20 -17.84 -3.25
N GLY A 92 -7.32 -17.37 -4.48
CA GLY A 92 -7.80 -18.13 -5.62
C GLY A 92 -7.15 -17.66 -6.92
N TYR A 93 -7.59 -18.22 -8.03
CA TYR A 93 -7.17 -17.76 -9.36
C TYR A 93 -7.86 -16.45 -9.79
N ASP A 94 -9.06 -16.21 -9.27
CA ASP A 94 -9.87 -15.03 -9.61
C ASP A 94 -9.66 -13.86 -8.66
N GLU A 95 -9.30 -14.13 -7.40
CA GLU A 95 -9.17 -13.09 -6.38
C GLU A 95 -8.06 -13.44 -5.37
N THR A 96 -7.41 -12.39 -4.87
CA THR A 96 -6.63 -12.45 -3.63
C THR A 96 -7.07 -11.29 -2.75
N SER A 97 -7.64 -11.60 -1.59
CA SER A 97 -8.12 -10.60 -0.63
C SER A 97 -7.85 -11.01 0.81
N LEU A 98 -7.75 -10.01 1.67
CA LEU A 98 -7.56 -10.19 3.10
C LEU A 98 -8.41 -9.16 3.84
N SER A 99 -9.04 -9.61 4.91
CA SER A 99 -9.74 -8.77 5.86
C SER A 99 -9.21 -8.99 7.27
N GLY A 100 -9.45 -8.03 8.15
CA GLY A 100 -9.05 -8.10 9.54
C GLY A 100 -9.76 -7.04 10.37
N LYS A 101 -9.50 -7.04 11.67
CA LYS A 101 -10.04 -6.08 12.62
C LYS A 101 -8.91 -5.34 13.29
N ALA A 102 -9.00 -4.01 13.35
CA ALA A 102 -8.01 -3.13 13.94
C ALA A 102 -8.43 -2.70 15.35
N TYR A 103 -7.50 -2.79 16.30
CA TYR A 103 -7.75 -2.56 17.72
C TYR A 103 -6.79 -1.55 18.32
N ARG A 104 -7.29 -0.77 19.28
CA ARG A 104 -6.48 0.03 20.21
C ARG A 104 -6.48 -0.66 21.56
N CYS A 105 -5.33 -1.17 21.95
CA CYS A 105 -5.13 -1.76 23.26
C CYS A 105 -4.71 -0.67 24.27
N PRO A 106 -5.13 -0.79 25.54
CA PRO A 106 -4.60 0.05 26.60
C PRO A 106 -3.09 -0.17 26.74
N THR A 107 -2.34 0.91 26.98
CA THR A 107 -0.86 0.96 27.01
C THR A 107 -0.23 0.30 28.26
N THR A 108 -0.90 -0.65 28.88
CA THR A 108 -0.32 -1.43 29.98
C THR A 108 0.53 -2.55 29.38
N ASP A 109 1.83 -2.29 29.31
CA ASP A 109 2.91 -3.20 28.94
C ASP A 109 2.88 -3.73 27.50
N HIS A 110 3.51 -2.97 26.60
CA HIS A 110 4.27 -3.57 25.51
C HIS A 110 5.48 -4.32 26.13
N PRO A 111 5.62 -5.65 25.97
CA PRO A 111 6.94 -6.26 25.93
C PRO A 111 7.69 -5.84 24.65
#